data_AF-A0A661L902-F1
#
_entry.id   AF-A0A661L902-F1
#
_cell.length_a   1.000
_cell.length_b   1.000
_cell.length_c   1.000
_cell.angle_alpha   90.00
_cell.angle_beta   90.00
_cell.angle_gamma   90.00
#
_symmetry.space_group_name_H-M   'P 1'
#
loop_
_entity.id
_entity.type
_entity.pdbx_description
1 polymer ?
#
loop_
_entity_poly.entity_id
_entity_poly.type
_entity_poly.pdbx_seq_one_letter_code
_entity_poly.pdbx_strand_id
1 'polypeptide(L)' 'MIIVDTLAIYNELRQTLGDEAASKIAQIIQGLYQELSHTVRKEDFDELKALVKDLAEAQRKTEAHL' A
#
# COMPACT_ATOMS: atom_id res chain seq x y z
N MET A 1 3.34 -10.31 -0.17
CA MET A 1 3.68 -9.01 -0.80
C MET A 1 4.39 -9.29 -2.11
N ILE A 2 3.78 -8.96 -3.25
CA ILE A 2 4.44 -9.14 -4.56
C ILE A 2 5.53 -8.08 -4.66
N ILE A 3 6.79 -8.50 -4.75
CA ILE A 3 7.92 -7.62 -5.01
C ILE A 3 7.95 -7.40 -6.52
N VAL A 4 7.59 -6.20 -6.97
CA VAL A 4 7.66 -5.83 -8.38
C VAL A 4 9.08 -5.33 -8.66
N ASP A 5 9.81 -6.05 -9.52
CA ASP A 5 11.14 -5.63 -9.98
C ASP A 5 10.99 -4.58 -11.09
N THR A 6 10.95 -3.31 -10.68
CA THR A 6 10.76 -2.16 -11.58
C THR A 6 11.92 -1.98 -12.55
N LEU A 7 13.12 -2.46 -12.22
CA LEU A 7 14.29 -2.39 -13.08
C LEU A 7 14.20 -3.41 -14.22
N ALA A 8 13.77 -4.64 -13.92
CA ALA A 8 13.52 -5.67 -14.93
C ALA A 8 12.46 -5.20 -15.94
N ILE A 9 11.35 -4.65 -15.45
CA ILE A 9 10.26 -4.12 -16.29
C ILE A 9 10.75 -2.99 -17.19
N TYR A 10 11.49 -2.01 -16.65
CA TYR A 10 12.04 -0.90 -17.46
C TYR A 10 12.97 -1.41 -18.58
N ASN A 11 13.85 -2.36 -18.27
CA ASN A 11 14.79 -2.91 -19.27
C ASN A 11 14.07 -3.62 -20.41
N GLU A 12 13.02 -4.39 -20.10
CA GLU A 12 12.23 -5.12 -21.10
C GLU A 12 11.41 -4.18 -21.99
N LEU A 13 10.79 -3.17 -21.38
CA LEU A 13 10.06 -2.13 -22.10
C LEU A 13 10.99 -1.29 -22.99
N ARG A 14 12.21 -0.98 -22.53
CA ARG A 14 13.18 -0.22 -23.30
C ARG A 14 13.62 -0.95 -24.56
N GLN A 15 13.79 -2.27 -24.49
CA GLN A 15 14.18 -3.08 -25.65
C GLN A 15 13.11 -3.15 -26.73
N THR A 16 11.83 -3.10 -26.36
CA THR A 16 10.70 -3.23 -27.30
C THR A 16 10.12 -1.89 -27.76
N LEU A 17 10.06 -0.89 -26.88
CA LEU A 17 9.32 0.36 -27.11
C LEU A 17 10.22 1.59 -27.25
N GLY A 18 11.53 1.45 -27.01
CA GLY A 18 12.46 2.56 -26.94
C GLY A 18 12.43 3.29 -25.59
N ASP A 19 13.44 4.13 -25.36
CA ASP A 19 13.74 4.67 -24.03
C ASP A 19 12.65 5.62 -23.51
N GLU A 20 12.07 6.45 -24.38
CA GLU A 20 11.04 7.42 -24.01
C GLU A 20 9.74 6.75 -23.55
N ALA A 21 9.28 5.73 -24.29
CA ALA A 21 8.07 5.00 -23.96
C ALA A 21 8.25 4.15 -22.70
N ALA A 22 9.41 3.49 -22.57
CA ALA A 22 9.75 2.71 -21.38
C ALA A 22 9.82 3.58 -20.11
N SER A 23 10.39 4.78 -20.21
CA SER A 23 10.46 5.74 -19.11
C SER A 23 9.07 6.18 -18.65
N LYS A 24 8.16 6.53 -19.58
CA LYS A 24 6.78 6.90 -19.23
C LYS A 24 6.02 5.76 -18.55
N ILE A 25 6.16 4.53 -19.05
CA ILE A 25 5.49 3.37 -18.45
C ILE A 25 6.04 3.09 -17.05
N ALA A 26 7.37 3.17 -16.86
CA ALA A 26 7.98 3.01 -15.54
C ALA A 26 7.47 4.06 -14.53
N GLN A 27 7.30 5.31 -14.95
CA GLN A 27 6.71 6.36 -14.11
C GLN A 27 5.26 6.07 -13.72
N ILE A 28 4.43 5.58 -14.64
CA ILE A 28 3.04 5.19 -14.37
C ILE A 28 3.00 4.04 -13.35
N ILE A 29 3.83 3.02 -13.54
CA ILE A 29 3.93 1.88 -12.63
C ILE A 29 4.38 2.32 -11.23
N GLN A 30 5.33 3.25 -11.15
CA GLN A 30 5.77 3.81 -9.87
C GLN A 30 4.63 4.56 -9.16
N GLY A 31 3.82 5.33 -9.89
CA GLY A 31 2.63 6.00 -9.35
C GLY A 31 1.62 5.00 -8.77
N LEU A 32 1.30 3.95 -9.53
CA LEU A 32 0.38 2.89 -9.10
C LEU A 32 0.91 2.14 -7.87
N TYR A 33 2.22 1.87 -7.81
CA TYR A 33 2.82 1.22 -6.65
C TYR A 33 2.73 2.09 -5.38
N GLN A 34 2.97 3.39 -5.48
CA GLN A 34 2.84 4.32 -4.36
C GLN A 34 1.40 4.41 -3.86
N GLU A 35 0.44 4.51 -4.78
CA GLU A 35 -0.99 4.58 -4.45
C GLU A 35 -1.50 3.29 -3.78
N LEU A 36 -1.09 2.12 -4.29
CA LEU A 36 -1.40 0.84 -3.67
C LEU A 36 -0.76 0.72 -2.28
N SER A 37 0.51 1.10 -2.12
CA SER A 37 1.19 1.08 -0.82
C SER A 37 0.53 2.02 0.19
N HIS A 38 0.06 3.19 -0.24
CA HIS A 38 -0.65 4.13 0.62
C HIS A 38 -2.02 3.58 1.03
N THR A 39 -2.71 2.89 0.13
CA THR A 39 -4.02 2.28 0.39
C THR A 39 -3.91 1.14 1.40
N VAL A 40 -2.95 0.22 1.21
CA VAL A 40 -2.71 -0.88 2.17
C VAL A 40 -2.35 -0.35 3.56
N ARG A 41 -1.49 0.68 3.64
CA ARG A 41 -1.15 1.32 4.93
C ARG A 41 -2.37 1.95 5.62
N LYS A 42 -3.32 2.47 4.84
CA LYS A 42 -4.55 3.04 5.38
C LYS A 42 -5.48 1.95 5.91
N GLU A 43 -5.63 0.84 5.20
CA GLU A 43 -6.38 -0.33 5.66
C GLU A 43 -5.80 -0.88 6.97
N ASP A 44 -4.48 -1.06 7.04
CA ASP A 44 -3.78 -1.52 8.25
C ASP A 44 -4.00 -0.56 9.44
N PHE A 45 -3.98 0.75 9.18
CA PHE A 45 -4.23 1.77 10.21
C PHE A 45 -5.68 1.80 10.68
N ASP A 46 -6.63 1.63 9.77
CA ASP A 46 -8.06 1.58 10.09
C ASP A 46 -8.41 0.32 10.89
N GLU A 47 -7.77 -0.83 10.59
CA GLU A 47 -7.88 -2.06 11.38
C GLU A 47 -7.32 -1.87 12.80
N LEU A 48 -6.13 -1.27 12.92
CA LEU A 48 -5.56 -0.94 14.22
C LEU A 48 -6.50 -0.03 15.04
N LYS A 49 -7.10 0.98 14.39
CA LYS A 49 -8.03 1.90 15.05
C LYS A 49 -9.30 1.19 15.53
N ALA A 50 -9.82 0.23 14.77
CA ALA A 50 -10.96 -0.59 15.17
C ALA A 50 -10.64 -1.41 16.42
N LEU A 51 -9.49 -2.11 16.44
CA LEU A 51 -9.05 -2.88 17.61
C LEU A 51 -8.90 -2.04 18.87
N VAL A 52 -8.32 -0.84 18.75
CA VAL A 52 -8.18 0.10 19.88
C VAL A 52 -9.55 0.58 20.39
N LYS A 53 -10.50 0.82 19.49
CA LYS A 53 -11.87 1.21 19.87
C LYS A 53 -12.57 0.08 20.64
N ASP A 54 -12.49 -1.15 20.14
CA ASP A 54 -13.09 -2.31 20.79
C ASP A 54 -12.48 -2.55 22.18
N LEU A 55 -11.17 -2.39 22.32
CA LEU A 55 -10.48 -2.47 23.61
C LEU A 55 -10.95 -1.39 24.59
N ALA A 56 -11.09 -0.14 24.12
CA ALA A 56 -11.59 0.96 24.95
C ALA A 56 -13.04 0.74 25.40
N GLU A 57 -13.89 0.18 24.53
CA GLU A 57 -15.26 -0.19 24.88
C GLU A 57 -15.30 -1.35 25.89
N ALA A 58 -14.44 -2.36 25.74
CA ALA A 58 -14.31 -3.45 26.70
C ALA A 58 -13.88 -2.94 28.09
N GLN A 59 -12.88 -2.06 28.15
CA GLN A 59 -12.45 -1.43 29.41
C GLN A 59 -13.57 -0.64 30.07
N ARG A 60 -14.29 0.20 29.33
CA ARG A 60 -15.44 0.96 29.87
C ARG A 60 -16.52 0.05 30.46
N LYS A 61 -16.78 -1.10 29.82
CA LYS A 61 -17.74 -2.08 30.36
C LYS A 61 -17.24 -2.68 31.67
N THR A 62 -15.96 -3.03 31.78
CA THR A 62 -15.36 -3.53 33.02
C THR A 62 -15.43 -2.48 34.14
N GLU A 63 -15.07 -1.23 33.84
CA GLU A 63 -15.13 -0.12 34.81
C GLU A 63 -16.55 0.20 35.26
N ALA A 64 -17.57 0.03 34.40
CA ALA A 64 -18.97 0.22 34.78
C ALA A 64 -19.55 -0.92 35.63
N HIS A 65 -18.87 -2.06 35.73
CA HIS A 65 -19.27 -3.21 36.55
C HIS A 65 -18.42 -3.33 37.84
N LEU A 66 -17.52 -2.38 38.09
CA LEU A 66 -16.75 -2.20 39.33
C LEU A 66 -17.40 -1.11 40.20
#